data_AF-A0A7C1UBH5-F1
#
_entry.id   AF-A0A7C1UBH5-F1
#
_cell.length_a   1.000
_cell.length_b   1.000
_cell.length_c   1.000
_cell.angle_alpha   90.00
_cell.angle_beta   90.00
_cell.angle_gamma   90.00
#
_symmetry.space_group_name_H-M   'P 1'
#
loop_
_entity.id
_entity.type
_entity.pdbx_description
1 polymer ?
#
loop_
_entity_poly.entity_id
_entity_poly.type
_entity_poly.pdbx_seq_one_letter_code
_entity_poly.pdbx_strand_id
1 'polypeptide(L)' 'MELEIGLAATKLEPPTLPARLVRRTRLDALLEEAVGEHSRLVLVSAPAGSGKSTLVASWL' A
#
# COMPACT_ATOMS: atom_id res chain seq x y z
N MET A 1 -36.62 5.92 5.69
CA MET A 1 -35.64 6.54 6.60
C MET A 1 -34.33 5.84 6.33
N GLU A 2 -33.60 6.32 5.33
CA GLU A 2 -32.30 5.75 4.95
C GLU A 2 -31.28 6.06 6.05
N LEU A 3 -30.60 5.02 6.53
CA LEU A 3 -29.46 5.16 7.43
C LEU A 3 -28.29 5.68 6.60
N GLU A 4 -28.15 6.99 6.53
CA GLU A 4 -26.96 7.64 5.97
C GLU A 4 -25.80 7.42 6.94
N ILE A 5 -25.14 6.26 6.82
CA ILE A 5 -23.93 5.95 7.57
C ILE A 5 -22.84 6.85 7.00
N GLY A 6 -22.45 7.88 7.75
CA GLY A 6 -21.41 8.85 7.40
C GLY A 6 -20.06 8.18 7.15
N LEU A 7 -19.88 7.69 5.92
CA LEU A 7 -18.71 6.95 5.51
C LEU A 7 -17.66 7.92 4.96
N ALA A 8 -16.60 8.13 5.74
CA ALA A 8 -15.52 9.01 5.33
C ALA A 8 -14.79 8.43 4.11
N ALA A 9 -14.52 9.25 3.10
CA ALA A 9 -13.80 8.85 1.88
C ALA A 9 -12.45 8.16 2.17
N THR A 10 -11.76 8.57 3.24
CA THR A 10 -10.51 7.95 3.72
C THR A 10 -10.64 6.50 4.18
N LYS A 11 -11.87 5.98 4.30
CA LYS A 11 -12.16 4.55 4.57
C LYS A 11 -12.37 3.73 3.30
N LEU A 12 -12.54 4.40 2.16
CA LEU A 12 -12.83 3.77 0.88
C LEU A 12 -11.70 3.93 -0.13
N GLU A 13 -10.88 4.95 0.03
CA GLU A 13 -9.80 5.27 -0.89
C GLU A 13 -8.43 4.93 -0.29
N PRO A 14 -7.52 4.33 -1.09
CA PRO A 14 -6.14 4.22 -0.71
C PRO A 14 -5.54 5.61 -0.43
N PRO A 15 -4.64 5.74 0.55
CA PRO A 15 -3.98 7.00 0.81
C PRO A 15 -3.22 7.46 -0.44
N THR A 16 -3.45 8.69 -0.88
CA THR A 16 -2.64 9.31 -1.92
C THR A 16 -1.17 9.25 -1.54
N LEU A 17 -0.31 8.96 -2.50
CA LEU A 17 1.13 8.95 -2.26
C LEU A 17 1.59 10.33 -1.74
N PRO A 18 2.40 10.37 -0.68
CA PRO A 18 2.90 11.62 -0.14
C PRO A 18 3.75 12.35 -1.19
N ALA A 19 3.63 13.68 -1.24
CA ALA A 19 4.38 14.51 -2.20
C ALA A 19 5.91 14.33 -2.10
N ARG A 20 6.41 13.98 -0.91
CA ARG A 20 7.81 13.63 -0.67
C ARG A 20 7.95 12.13 -0.41
N LEU A 21 7.82 11.35 -1.47
CA LEU A 21 7.99 9.90 -1.42
C LEU A 21 9.48 9.53 -1.39
N VAL A 22 9.89 8.77 -0.39
CA VAL A 22 11.21 8.12 -0.38
C VAL A 22 11.10 6.83 -1.17
N ARG A 23 11.75 6.77 -2.34
CA ARG A 23 11.81 5.56 -3.18
C ARG A 23 12.60 4.47 -2.45
N ARG A 24 12.06 3.24 -2.46
CA ARG A 24 12.68 2.07 -1.84
C ARG A 24 12.95 0.99 -2.89
N THR A 25 13.79 1.32 -3.87
CA THR A 25 14.06 0.51 -5.07
C THR A 25 14.37 -0.96 -4.77
N ARG A 26 15.08 -1.25 -3.66
CA ARG A 26 15.34 -2.63 -3.24
C ARG A 26 14.06 -3.41 -2.90
N LEU A 27 13.09 -2.77 -2.24
CA LEU A 27 11.82 -3.41 -1.91
C LEU A 27 10.91 -3.50 -3.13
N ASP A 28 10.93 -2.49 -4.01
CA ASP A 28 10.18 -2.51 -5.27
C ASP A 28 10.62 -3.71 -6.14
N ALA A 29 11.92 -3.97 -6.23
CA ALA A 29 12.46 -5.11 -6.97
C ALA A 29 12.02 -6.46 -6.38
N LEU A 30 11.96 -6.59 -5.05
CA LEU A 30 11.49 -7.81 -4.39
C LEU A 30 10.00 -8.08 -4.65
N LEU A 31 9.19 -7.02 -4.76
CA LEU A 31 7.77 -7.14 -5.11
C LEU A 31 7.61 -7.58 -6.57
N GLU A 32 8.39 -7.01 -7.49
CA GLU A 32 8.40 -7.41 -8.90
C GLU A 32 8.84 -8.86 -9.09
N GLU A 33 9.92 -9.27 -8.42
CA GLU A 33 10.42 -10.64 -8.41
C GLU A 33 9.34 -11.61 -7.92
N ALA A 34 8.67 -11.29 -6.82
CA ALA A 34 7.60 -12.14 -6.28
C ALA A 34 6.43 -12.32 -7.28
N VAL A 35 6.09 -11.29 -8.06
CA VAL A 35 5.10 -11.39 -9.14
C VAL A 35 5.62 -12.25 -10.29
N GLY A 36 6.88 -12.05 -10.70
CA GLY A 36 7.54 -12.86 -11.73
C GLY A 36 7.61 -14.34 -11.37
N GLU A 37 7.79 -14.67 -10.09
CA GLU A 37 7.77 -16.04 -9.56
C GLU A 37 6.35 -16.60 -9.37
N HIS A 38 5.30 -15.83 -9.66
CA HIS A 38 3.91 -16.18 -9.44
C HIS A 38 3.58 -16.51 -7.97
N SER A 39 4.24 -15.83 -7.03
CA SER A 39 3.95 -15.96 -5.60
C SER A 39 2.47 -15.65 -5.33
N ARG A 40 1.77 -16.59 -4.68
CA ARG A 40 0.34 -16.43 -4.35
C ARG A 40 0.08 -15.46 -3.20
N LEU A 41 1.11 -15.12 -2.43
CA LEU A 41 1.04 -14.26 -1.25
C LEU A 41 2.39 -13.59 -1.01
N VAL A 42 2.37 -12.29 -0.75
CA VAL A 42 3.53 -11.52 -0.27
C VAL A 42 3.16 -10.84 1.04
N LEU A 43 3.95 -11.04 2.09
CA LEU A 43 3.74 -10.42 3.40
C LEU A 43 4.67 -9.21 3.59
N VAL A 44 4.09 -8.01 3.70
CA VAL A 44 4.82 -6.79 4.05
C VAL A 44 4.66 -6.52 5.56
N SER A 45 5.71 -6.77 6.34
CA SER A 45 5.71 -6.58 7.80
C SER A 45 6.73 -5.54 8.26
N ALA A 46 6.31 -4.62 9.14
CA ALA A 46 7.10 -3.57 9.75
C ALA A 46 6.29 -2.88 10.87
N PRO A 47 6.92 -2.12 11.80
CA PRO A 47 6.21 -1.32 12.80
C PRO A 47 5.19 -0.33 12.22
N ALA A 48 4.32 0.19 13.08
CA ALA A 48 3.41 1.28 12.72
C ALA A 48 4.23 2.51 12.27
N GLY A 49 3.75 3.23 11.24
CA GLY A 49 4.45 4.39 10.68
C GLY A 49 5.62 4.09 9.74
N SER A 50 6.05 2.83 9.56
CA SER A 50 7.20 2.49 8.68
C SER A 50 6.96 2.64 7.16
N GLY A 51 5.75 3.04 6.74
CA GLY A 51 5.40 3.24 5.34
C GLY A 51 4.99 1.97 4.58
N LYS A 52 4.43 0.96 5.25
CA LYS A 52 3.96 -0.29 4.60
C LYS A 52 2.92 -0.03 3.51
N SER A 53 1.85 0.69 3.86
CA SER A 53 0.80 1.06 2.91
C SER A 53 1.33 1.95 1.79
N THR A 54 2.26 2.85 2.11
CA THR A 54 2.93 3.69 1.12
C THR A 54 3.78 2.88 0.13
N LEU A 55 4.53 1.88 0.61
CA LEU A 55 5.32 0.98 -0.25
C LEU A 55 4.43 0.27 -1.26
N VAL A 56 3.35 -0.38 -0.78
CA VAL A 56 2.40 -1.10 -1.64
C VAL A 56 1.73 -0.14 -2.63
N ALA A 57 1.27 1.01 -2.16
CA ALA A 57 0.63 2.02 -3.01
C ALA A 57 1.59 2.65 -4.04
N SER A 58 2.90 2.66 -3.79
CA SER A 58 3.88 3.21 -4.73
C SER A 58 4.37 2.21 -5.78
N TRP A 59 4.06 0.93 -5.56
CA TRP A 59 4.39 -0.17 -6.45
C TRP A 59 3.25 -0.48 -7.45
N LEU A 60 1.98 -0.26 -7.04
CA LEU A 60 0.79 -0.33 -7.91
C LEU A 60 0.68 0.90 -8.83
#